data_AF-A0A0Q8EDT6-F1
#
_entry.id   AF-A0A0Q8EDT6-F1
#
_cell.length_a   1.000
_cell.length_b   1.000
_cell.length_c   1.000
_cell.angle_alpha   90.00
_cell.angle_beta   90.00
_cell.angle_gamma   90.00
#
_symmetry.space_group_name_H-M   'P 1'
#
loop_
_entity.id
_entity.type
_entity.pdbx_description
1 polymer ?
#
loop_
_entity_poly.entity_id
_entity_poly.type
_entity_poly.pdbx_seq_one_letter_code
_entity_poly.pdbx_strand_id
1 'polypeptide(L)'
;MTPLLADRVAEALTDDNVQSIVDIASQGGITYWADEPTPAEFAGLPSDKEYTIVDGAEGFEADREVHYLSKDDIRGAYARLLDLNQELVNREYHGYIVQSWLERDREGIDAAHIDAGTADVIVQVAIFGEVRFG
;
A
#
# COMPACT_ATOMS: atom_id res chain seq x y z
N MET A 1 -17.04 19.20 15.15
CA MET A 1 -16.97 17.82 14.61
C MET A 1 -15.50 17.44 14.56
N THR A 2 -15.13 16.34 15.21
CA THR A 2 -13.78 15.78 15.08
C THR A 2 -13.73 15.01 13.76
N PRO A 3 -12.76 15.28 12.86
CA PRO A 3 -12.62 14.49 11.64
C PRO A 3 -12.39 13.02 11.97
N LEU A 4 -12.90 12.13 11.12
CA LEU A 4 -12.65 10.69 11.28
C LEU A 4 -11.15 10.43 11.11
N LEU A 5 -10.64 9.32 11.68
CA LEU A 5 -9.22 8.95 11.56
C LEU A 5 -8.78 8.92 10.08
N ALA A 6 -9.64 8.40 9.20
CA ALA A 6 -9.42 8.38 7.76
C ALA A 6 -9.19 9.79 7.17
N ASP A 7 -9.99 10.78 7.57
CA ASP A 7 -9.83 12.17 7.06
C ASP A 7 -8.49 12.76 7.50
N ARG A 8 -8.08 12.50 8.76
CA ARG A 8 -6.79 12.97 9.30
C ARG A 8 -5.61 12.28 8.63
N VAL A 9 -5.75 11.00 8.28
CA VAL A 9 -4.73 10.25 7.56
C VAL A 9 -4.61 10.77 6.13
N ALA A 10 -5.73 10.99 5.44
CA ALA A 10 -5.72 11.53 4.09
C ALA A 10 -5.03 12.91 4.01
N GLU A 11 -5.20 13.75 5.03
CA GLU A 11 -4.51 15.05 5.12
C GLU A 11 -3.01 14.94 5.45
N ALA A 12 -2.60 13.91 6.19
CA ALA A 12 -1.22 13.75 6.67
C ALA A 12 -0.34 12.85 5.80
N LEU A 13 -0.92 11.92 5.04
CA LEU A 13 -0.18 11.09 4.07
C LEU A 13 -0.05 11.84 2.75
N THR A 14 1.10 12.48 2.55
CA THR A 14 1.38 13.22 1.31
C THR A 14 1.51 12.28 0.13
N ASP A 15 1.42 12.84 -1.08
CA ASP A 15 1.67 12.12 -2.32
C ASP A 15 3.08 11.49 -2.35
N ASP A 16 4.06 12.18 -1.76
CA ASP A 16 5.45 11.69 -1.67
C ASP A 16 5.58 10.54 -0.67
N ASN A 17 4.82 10.56 0.44
CA ASN A 17 4.76 9.42 1.35
C ASN A 17 4.15 8.18 0.67
N VAL A 18 3.06 8.38 -0.08
CA VAL A 18 2.41 7.30 -0.83
C VAL A 18 3.37 6.73 -1.88
N GLN A 19 4.06 7.60 -2.62
CA GLN A 19 5.06 7.16 -3.59
C GLN A 19 6.19 6.37 -2.91
N SER A 20 6.67 6.83 -1.76
CA SER A 20 7.71 6.12 -1.00
C SER A 20 7.27 4.71 -0.59
N ILE A 21 6.03 4.54 -0.13
CA ILE A 21 5.48 3.23 0.22
C ILE A 21 5.46 2.31 -1.01
N VAL A 22 4.96 2.80 -2.15
CA VAL A 22 4.90 2.01 -3.39
C VAL A 22 6.29 1.66 -3.90
N ASP A 23 7.25 2.58 -3.83
CA ASP A 23 8.63 2.33 -4.23
C ASP A 23 9.28 1.25 -3.35
N ILE A 24 9.11 1.32 -2.03
CA ILE A 24 9.60 0.31 -1.09
C ILE A 24 8.97 -1.06 -1.37
N ALA A 25 7.66 -1.10 -1.61
CA ALA A 25 6.95 -2.32 -2.03
C ALA A 25 7.56 -2.89 -3.32
N SER A 26 7.75 -2.06 -4.35
CA SER A 26 8.28 -2.49 -5.65
C SER A 26 9.73 -3.02 -5.60
N GLN A 27 10.54 -2.53 -4.67
CA GLN A 27 11.96 -2.90 -4.56
C GLN A 27 12.19 -4.23 -3.84
N GLY A 28 11.21 -4.74 -3.10
CA GLY A 28 11.35 -6.02 -2.41
C GLY A 28 10.17 -6.48 -1.57
N GLY A 29 9.12 -5.67 -1.42
CA GLY A 29 7.91 -6.05 -0.71
C GLY A 29 7.03 -6.99 -1.55
N ILE A 30 6.73 -6.63 -2.79
CA ILE A 30 5.77 -7.38 -3.61
C ILE A 30 6.42 -8.31 -4.63
N THR A 31 7.75 -8.27 -4.76
CA THR A 31 8.50 -8.94 -5.85
C THR A 31 8.42 -10.47 -5.82
N TYR A 32 7.88 -11.06 -4.76
CA TYR A 32 7.72 -12.51 -4.63
C TYR A 32 6.34 -13.02 -5.09
N TRP A 33 5.37 -12.13 -5.31
CA TRP A 33 4.02 -12.47 -5.76
C TRP A 33 3.50 -11.60 -6.92
N ALA A 34 4.06 -10.41 -7.10
CA ALA A 34 3.71 -9.51 -8.20
C ALA A 34 4.74 -9.59 -9.35
N ASP A 35 4.22 -9.51 -10.57
CA ASP A 35 5.01 -9.47 -11.81
C ASP A 35 5.09 -8.05 -12.38
N GLU A 36 6.08 -7.83 -13.25
CA GLU A 36 6.15 -6.62 -14.06
C GLU A 36 4.92 -6.54 -15.00
N PRO A 37 4.22 -5.38 -15.05
CA PRO A 37 3.15 -5.17 -16.01
C PRO A 37 3.67 -5.19 -17.44
N THR A 38 2.95 -5.87 -18.34
CA THR A 38 3.18 -5.77 -19.77
C THR A 38 2.81 -4.37 -20.30
N PRO A 39 3.31 -3.96 -21.48
CA PRO A 39 2.93 -2.68 -22.07
C PRO A 39 1.42 -2.51 -22.29
N ALA A 40 0.68 -3.60 -22.54
CA ALA A 40 -0.76 -3.57 -22.72
C ALA A 40 -1.50 -3.35 -21.39
N GLU A 41 -1.05 -4.00 -20.31
CA GLU A 41 -1.58 -3.81 -18.96
C GLU A 41 -1.31 -2.38 -18.48
N PHE A 42 -0.09 -1.86 -18.70
CA PHE A 42 0.24 -0.47 -18.38
C PHE A 42 -0.59 0.55 -19.18
N ALA A 43 -0.84 0.29 -20.46
CA ALA A 43 -1.70 1.14 -21.29
C ALA A 43 -3.18 1.12 -20.88
N GLY A 44 -3.60 0.12 -20.09
CA GLY A 44 -4.95 -0.02 -19.56
C GLY A 44 -5.24 0.82 -18.32
N LEU A 45 -4.23 1.52 -17.77
CA LEU A 45 -4.36 2.33 -16.55
C LEU A 45 -5.47 3.38 -16.69
N PRO A 46 -6.51 3.35 -15.83
CA PRO A 46 -7.55 4.38 -15.78
C PRO A 46 -6.97 5.75 -15.41
N SER A 47 -7.61 6.84 -15.87
CA SER A 47 -7.11 8.20 -15.67
C SER A 47 -7.10 8.68 -14.21
N ASP A 48 -7.84 8.01 -13.33
CA ASP A 48 -7.94 8.27 -11.90
C ASP A 48 -7.07 7.32 -11.05
N LYS A 49 -6.17 6.56 -11.70
CA LYS A 49 -5.25 5.61 -11.06
C LYS A 49 -3.81 5.96 -11.40
N GLU A 50 -2.88 5.62 -10.52
CA GLU A 50 -1.45 5.91 -10.69
C GLU A 50 -0.59 4.64 -10.79
N TYR A 51 -1.06 3.53 -10.23
CA TYR A 51 -0.25 2.32 -10.07
C TYR A 51 -0.89 1.14 -10.77
N THR A 52 -0.07 0.32 -11.44
CA THR A 52 -0.45 -0.95 -12.04
C THR A 52 0.32 -2.05 -11.34
N ILE A 53 -0.38 -2.98 -10.71
CA ILE A 53 0.19 -4.13 -9.99
C ILE A 53 -0.43 -5.38 -10.58
N VAL A 54 0.41 -6.34 -10.99
CA VAL A 54 -0.06 -7.59 -11.58
C VAL A 54 0.22 -8.72 -10.61
N ASP A 55 -0.83 -9.39 -10.15
CA ASP A 55 -0.71 -10.65 -9.42
C ASP A 55 -0.19 -11.72 -10.40
N GLY A 56 1.00 -12.24 -10.09
CA GLY A 56 1.73 -13.21 -10.90
C GLY A 56 2.00 -14.52 -10.15
N ALA A 57 1.37 -14.72 -8.98
CA ALA A 57 1.80 -15.69 -7.97
C ALA A 57 1.83 -17.17 -8.43
N GLU A 58 1.26 -17.52 -9.58
CA GLU A 58 1.25 -18.90 -10.08
C GLU A 58 2.07 -19.15 -11.36
N GLY A 59 2.75 -18.14 -11.92
CA GLY A 59 3.62 -18.33 -13.09
C GLY A 59 2.91 -18.84 -14.36
N PHE A 60 1.58 -18.86 -14.37
CA PHE A 60 0.74 -19.16 -15.53
C PHE A 60 0.17 -17.84 -16.06
N GLU A 61 0.48 -17.51 -17.32
CA GLU A 61 -0.04 -16.31 -18.00
C GLU A 61 -1.58 -16.22 -18.00
N ALA A 62 -2.27 -17.35 -17.83
CA ALA A 62 -3.73 -17.43 -17.84
C ALA A 62 -4.40 -16.86 -16.57
N ASP A 63 -3.67 -16.77 -15.45
CA ASP A 63 -4.21 -16.41 -14.13
C ASP A 63 -3.66 -15.05 -13.63
N ARG A 64 -3.05 -14.25 -14.53
CA ARG A 64 -2.59 -12.89 -14.22
C ARG A 64 -3.79 -11.98 -13.94
N GLU A 65 -3.86 -11.42 -12.73
CA GLU A 65 -4.86 -10.42 -12.37
C GLU A 65 -4.22 -9.03 -12.31
N VAL A 66 -4.81 -8.06 -13.00
CA VAL A 66 -4.29 -6.67 -13.06
C VAL A 66 -5.09 -5.80 -12.10
N HIS A 67 -4.37 -5.15 -11.20
CA HIS A 67 -4.93 -4.24 -10.22
C HIS A 67 -4.43 -2.81 -10.47
N TYR A 68 -5.38 -1.87 -10.56
CA TYR A 68 -5.07 -0.45 -10.68
C TYR A 68 -5.39 0.27 -9.39
N LEU A 69 -4.39 0.91 -8.78
CA LEU A 69 -4.54 1.64 -7.53
C LEU A 69 -4.35 3.13 -7.75
N SER A 70 -5.16 3.90 -7.02
CA SER A 70 -4.94 5.31 -6.81
C SER A 70 -4.06 5.53 -5.58
N LYS A 71 -3.49 6.72 -5.43
CA LYS A 71 -2.86 7.13 -4.17
C LYS A 71 -3.82 7.06 -2.97
N ASP A 72 -5.10 7.33 -3.20
CA ASP A 72 -6.13 7.29 -2.15
C ASP A 72 -6.44 5.86 -1.70
N ASP A 73 -6.28 4.87 -2.57
CA ASP A 73 -6.40 3.45 -2.17
C ASP A 73 -5.29 3.07 -1.18
N ILE A 74 -4.06 3.54 -1.42
CA ILE A 74 -2.93 3.35 -0.49
C ILE A 74 -3.19 4.07 0.85
N ARG A 75 -3.70 5.30 0.81
CA ARG A 75 -4.09 6.04 2.04
C ARG A 75 -5.16 5.31 2.82
N GLY A 76 -6.16 4.77 2.14
CA GLY A 76 -7.25 3.98 2.74
C GLY A 76 -6.72 2.73 3.44
N ALA A 77 -5.82 1.99 2.78
CA ALA A 77 -5.18 0.82 3.36
C ALA A 77 -4.34 1.17 4.60
N TYR A 78 -3.51 2.21 4.50
CA TYR A 78 -2.73 2.70 5.63
C TYR A 78 -3.63 3.11 6.80
N ALA A 79 -4.70 3.87 6.55
CA ALA A 79 -5.65 4.29 7.58
C ALA A 79 -6.31 3.11 8.29
N ARG A 80 -6.66 2.06 7.54
CA ARG A 80 -7.24 0.83 8.08
C ARG A 80 -6.25 0.06 8.95
N LEU A 81 -4.98 0.02 8.55
CA LEU A 81 -3.92 -0.65 9.29
C LEU A 81 -3.43 0.17 10.51
N LEU A 82 -3.69 1.48 10.53
CA LEU A 82 -3.40 2.34 11.68
C LEU A 82 -4.42 2.17 12.83
N ASP A 83 -5.59 1.56 12.57
CA ASP A 83 -6.55 1.26 13.62
C ASP A 83 -5.95 0.28 14.63
N LEU A 84 -5.89 0.68 15.91
CA LEU A 84 -5.33 -0.15 16.98
C LEU A 84 -6.08 -1.48 17.19
N ASN A 85 -7.31 -1.60 16.67
CA ASN A 85 -8.13 -2.81 16.72
C ASN A 85 -8.12 -3.61 15.42
N GLN A 86 -7.27 -3.25 14.44
CA GLN A 86 -7.15 -4.04 13.22
C GLN A 86 -6.73 -5.49 13.53
N GLU A 87 -7.18 -6.42 12.69
CA GLU A 87 -6.88 -7.86 12.80
C GLU A 87 -6.10 -8.38 11.59
N LEU A 88 -5.68 -7.49 10.68
CA LEU A 88 -5.08 -7.87 9.39
C LEU A 88 -3.62 -8.28 9.52
N VAL A 89 -2.87 -7.61 10.40
CA VAL A 89 -1.45 -7.91 10.61
C VAL A 89 -1.07 -8.12 12.06
N ASN A 90 0.09 -8.78 12.21
CA ASN A 90 0.73 -8.98 13.49
C ASN A 90 1.24 -7.65 14.10
N ARG A 91 1.77 -7.74 15.32
CA ARG A 91 2.27 -6.58 16.07
C ARG A 91 3.48 -5.90 15.46
N GLU A 92 4.27 -6.61 14.66
CA GLU A 92 5.50 -6.09 14.06
C GLU A 92 5.15 -5.09 12.95
N TYR A 93 4.40 -5.54 11.94
CA TYR A 93 3.94 -4.66 10.85
C TYR A 93 3.07 -3.52 11.36
N HIS A 94 2.16 -3.80 12.30
CA HIS A 94 1.37 -2.74 12.92
C HIS A 94 2.24 -1.74 13.69
N GLY A 95 3.29 -2.21 14.35
CA GLY A 95 4.26 -1.37 15.07
C GLY A 95 4.95 -0.37 14.14
N TYR A 96 5.39 -0.81 12.97
CA TYR A 96 6.01 0.05 11.95
C TYR A 96 5.06 1.14 11.43
N ILE A 97 3.80 0.77 11.17
CA ILE A 97 2.76 1.71 10.73
C ILE A 97 2.48 2.75 11.83
N VAL A 98 2.27 2.30 13.08
CA VAL A 98 2.03 3.21 14.20
C VAL A 98 3.24 4.11 14.44
N GLN A 99 4.47 3.60 14.34
CA GLN A 99 5.67 4.41 14.53
C GLN A 99 5.81 5.48 13.45
N SER A 100 5.63 5.13 12.17
CA SER A 100 5.63 6.09 11.06
C SER A 100 4.60 7.22 11.27
N TRP A 101 3.44 6.89 11.85
CA TRP A 101 2.39 7.85 12.16
C TRP A 101 2.74 8.74 13.36
N LEU A 102 3.33 8.17 14.42
CA LEU A 102 3.68 8.91 15.63
C LEU A 102 4.80 9.91 15.37
N GLU A 103 5.74 9.57 14.48
CA GLU A 103 6.89 10.41 14.12
C GLU A 103 6.59 11.39 12.97
N ARG A 104 5.33 11.45 12.51
CA ARG A 104 4.90 12.40 11.47
C ARG A 104 5.17 13.86 11.86
N ASP A 105 5.53 14.66 10.87
CA ASP A 105 5.71 16.09 11.02
C ASP A 105 4.85 16.89 10.01
N ARG A 106 5.27 18.11 9.67
CA ARG A 106 4.56 18.97 8.72
C ARG A 106 4.65 18.47 7.26
N GLU A 107 5.58 17.58 6.96
CA GLU A 107 5.87 17.03 5.63
C GLU A 107 5.21 15.66 5.43
N GLY A 108 4.59 15.12 6.49
CA GLY A 108 3.79 13.91 6.48
C GLY A 108 4.34 12.84 7.42
N ILE A 109 4.06 11.57 7.15
CA ILE A 109 4.62 10.47 7.95
C ILE A 109 6.10 10.26 7.66
N ASP A 110 6.81 9.63 8.60
CA ASP A 110 8.17 9.15 8.35
C ASP A 110 8.13 7.77 7.70
N ALA A 111 8.25 7.75 6.37
CA ALA A 111 8.26 6.52 5.57
C ALA A 111 9.52 5.66 5.81
N ALA A 112 10.57 6.15 6.48
CA ALA A 112 11.75 5.35 6.79
C ALA A 112 11.47 4.23 7.81
N HIS A 113 10.35 4.31 8.54
CA HIS A 113 9.87 3.23 9.41
C HIS A 113 9.10 2.15 8.66
N ILE A 114 8.74 2.37 7.40
CA ILE A 114 8.04 1.39 6.57
C ILE A 114 9.09 0.55 5.86
N ASP A 115 9.21 -0.72 6.27
CA ASP A 115 10.06 -1.68 5.59
C ASP A 115 9.34 -2.34 4.40
N ALA A 116 10.07 -3.16 3.64
CA ALA A 116 9.54 -3.86 2.47
C ALA A 116 8.31 -4.72 2.79
N GLY A 117 8.33 -5.45 3.92
CA GLY A 117 7.20 -6.30 4.33
C GLY A 117 5.98 -5.49 4.76
N THR A 118 6.17 -4.35 5.41
CA THR A 118 5.07 -3.45 5.78
C THR A 118 4.48 -2.78 4.53
N ALA A 119 5.32 -2.37 3.58
CA ALA A 119 4.86 -1.81 2.32
C ALA A 119 4.07 -2.83 1.49
N ASP A 120 4.51 -4.09 1.46
CA ASP A 120 3.79 -5.22 0.87
C ASP A 120 2.37 -5.34 1.47
N VAL A 121 2.27 -5.43 2.79
CA VAL A 121 0.98 -5.49 3.49
C VAL A 121 0.06 -4.32 3.11
N ILE A 122 0.58 -3.09 3.08
CA ILE A 122 -0.23 -1.90 2.73
C ILE A 122 -0.78 -2.05 1.31
N VAL A 123 0.06 -2.48 0.36
CA VAL A 123 -0.35 -2.71 -1.03
C VAL A 123 -1.38 -3.84 -1.12
N GLN A 124 -1.17 -4.98 -0.45
CA GLN A 124 -2.14 -6.08 -0.44
C GLN A 124 -3.48 -5.65 0.15
N VAL A 125 -3.49 -4.89 1.25
CA VAL A 125 -4.73 -4.39 1.84
C VAL A 125 -5.41 -3.36 0.92
N ALA A 126 -4.66 -2.58 0.14
CA ALA A 126 -5.22 -1.68 -0.86
C ALA A 126 -5.88 -2.43 -2.02
N ILE A 127 -5.30 -3.56 -2.44
CA ILE A 127 -5.84 -4.37 -3.56
C ILE A 127 -6.97 -5.28 -3.09
N PHE A 128 -6.71 -6.09 -2.08
CA PHE A 128 -7.55 -7.24 -1.68
C PHE A 128 -8.42 -6.96 -0.46
N GLY A 129 -8.11 -5.89 0.30
CA GLY A 129 -8.74 -5.64 1.59
C GLY A 129 -8.33 -6.63 2.70
N GLU A 130 -7.32 -7.48 2.44
CA GLU A 130 -6.74 -8.49 3.31
C GLU A 130 -5.28 -8.74 2.92
N VAL A 131 -4.55 -9.50 3.73
CA VAL A 131 -3.21 -9.99 3.39
C VAL A 131 -3.36 -11.42 2.86
N ARG A 132 -3.00 -11.64 1.59
CA ARG A 132 -3.10 -12.95 0.90
C ARG A 132 -1.76 -13.67 0.83
N PHE A 133 -0.68 -12.91 0.68
CA PHE A 133 0.68 -13.38 0.49
C PHE A 133 1.51 -12.97 1.72
N GLY A 134 2.28 -13.91 2.30
CA GLY A 134 3.07 -13.66 3.51
C GLY A 134 3.39 -14.90 4.33
#